data_AF-A0A8T2J3T5-F1
#
_entry.id   AF-A0A8T2J3T5-F1
#
_cell.length_a   1.000
_cell.length_b   1.000
_cell.length_c   1.000
_cell.angle_alpha   90.00
_cell.angle_beta   90.00
_cell.angle_gamma   90.00
#
_symmetry.space_group_name_H-M   'P 1'
#
loop_
_entity.id
_entity.type
_entity.pdbx_description
1 polymer ?
#
loop_
_entity_poly.entity_id
_entity_poly.type
_entity_poly.pdbx_seq_one_letter_code
_entity_poly.pdbx_strand_id
1 'polypeptide(L)'
;MITDVDLTGRLLLLFLYCSVSVARKDSCDTCRRLVDRFHKGLEDTAKKNFGGGNTAWEEKTLSKYETSEIRLVEIIENLCDSSDFECNHMVEEHEEQIEKWWFKMKKKYPDLLKWFCIKTILVCCPSGTYGPDCLACLGGSERPCHGNGFCNGNGTRSGDGSCHCKAEYAGPFCLECADGYYSFERSDTHSVCTACHLACKTCNGPSNEDCKECKDGWVKEDGKCVDTDECIKGESLCKASQYCLNTEGSFICSACDISCDGCTGEGPEYCVNCTTGYVLQDEKCTDVNECVESEKVCLRENEHCLNTPGSYQCSCVEGFEDKDGNCVEVIQTDEVTGEEIEIPESTSKETPASMTKTSASTSKAAHEDL
;
A
#
# COMPACT_ATOMS: atom_id res chain seq x y z
N MET A 1 -47.64 -26.38 -25.20
CA MET A 1 -48.05 -25.58 -24.02
C MET A 1 -47.34 -26.16 -22.80
N ILE A 2 -46.10 -25.75 -22.59
CA ILE A 2 -45.42 -25.82 -21.29
C ILE A 2 -45.37 -24.37 -20.85
N THR A 3 -45.91 -24.09 -19.68
CA THR A 3 -46.30 -22.77 -19.19
C THR A 3 -45.11 -21.86 -18.92
N ASP A 4 -45.11 -20.66 -19.53
CA ASP A 4 -44.22 -19.50 -19.30
C ASP A 4 -44.28 -18.90 -17.87
N VAL A 5 -44.92 -19.60 -16.92
CA VAL A 5 -45.15 -19.15 -15.53
C VAL A 5 -44.00 -19.53 -14.60
N ASP A 6 -43.10 -20.43 -15.02
CA ASP A 6 -42.00 -20.96 -14.17
C ASP A 6 -40.74 -20.06 -14.19
N LEU A 7 -40.50 -19.30 -15.26
CA LEU A 7 -39.27 -18.51 -15.42
C LEU A 7 -39.33 -17.18 -14.64
N THR A 8 -40.48 -16.50 -14.65
CA THR A 8 -40.71 -15.25 -13.90
C THR A 8 -40.85 -15.51 -12.40
N GLY A 9 -41.47 -16.63 -12.01
CA GLY A 9 -41.56 -17.07 -10.62
C GLY A 9 -40.19 -17.39 -10.01
N ARG A 10 -39.32 -18.11 -10.74
CA ARG A 10 -37.94 -18.40 -10.32
C ARG A 10 -37.09 -17.13 -10.21
N LEU A 11 -37.26 -16.17 -11.11
CA LEU A 11 -36.49 -14.91 -11.08
C LEU A 11 -36.90 -14.02 -9.90
N LEU A 12 -38.20 -13.88 -9.61
CA LEU A 12 -38.72 -13.16 -8.43
C LEU A 12 -38.29 -13.84 -7.12
N LEU A 13 -38.32 -15.17 -7.05
CA LEU A 13 -37.82 -15.93 -5.90
C LEU A 13 -36.32 -15.69 -5.71
N LEU A 14 -35.50 -15.75 -6.76
CA LEU A 14 -34.06 -15.48 -6.67
C LEU A 14 -33.76 -14.05 -6.19
N PHE A 15 -34.52 -13.05 -6.65
CA PHE A 15 -34.37 -11.66 -6.17
C PHE A 15 -34.76 -11.52 -4.68
N LEU A 16 -35.82 -12.18 -4.23
CA LEU A 16 -36.23 -12.21 -2.81
C LEU A 16 -35.22 -12.96 -1.93
N TYR A 17 -34.67 -14.08 -2.40
CA TYR A 17 -33.62 -14.82 -1.68
C TYR A 17 -32.32 -14.02 -1.60
N CYS A 18 -31.97 -13.26 -2.65
CA CYS A 18 -30.79 -12.40 -2.66
C CYS A 18 -30.95 -11.22 -1.69
N SER A 19 -32.09 -10.53 -1.68
CA SER A 19 -32.33 -9.41 -0.75
C SER A 19 -32.35 -9.85 0.73
N VAL A 20 -32.93 -11.02 1.03
CA VAL A 20 -32.95 -11.57 2.39
C VAL A 20 -31.55 -12.01 2.86
N SER A 21 -30.73 -12.57 1.98
CA SER A 21 -29.38 -13.04 2.33
C SER A 21 -28.38 -11.89 2.53
N VAL A 22 -28.51 -10.80 1.76
CA VAL A 22 -27.76 -9.55 1.96
C VAL A 22 -28.18 -8.89 3.27
N ALA A 23 -29.49 -8.70 3.51
CA ALA A 23 -29.99 -8.09 4.75
C ALA A 23 -29.54 -8.85 6.02
N ARG A 24 -29.50 -10.19 5.98
CA ARG A 24 -29.03 -11.01 7.11
C ARG A 24 -27.52 -10.93 7.36
N LYS A 25 -26.71 -10.75 6.31
CA LYS A 25 -25.25 -10.55 6.45
C LYS A 25 -24.99 -9.26 7.22
N ASP A 26 -25.65 -8.20 6.79
CA ASP A 26 -25.51 -6.86 7.38
C ASP A 26 -25.97 -6.85 8.84
N SER A 27 -27.03 -7.58 9.19
CA SER A 27 -27.49 -7.71 10.59
C SER A 27 -26.46 -8.38 11.51
N CYS A 28 -25.72 -9.40 11.06
CA CYS A 28 -24.70 -10.02 11.92
C CYS A 28 -23.52 -9.09 12.19
N ASP A 29 -23.06 -8.37 11.15
CA ASP A 29 -21.97 -7.42 11.29
C ASP A 29 -22.36 -6.24 12.20
N THR A 30 -23.60 -5.74 12.08
CA THR A 30 -24.15 -4.74 13.00
C THR A 30 -24.18 -5.26 14.44
N CYS A 31 -24.64 -6.50 14.67
CA CYS A 31 -24.69 -7.07 16.02
C CYS A 31 -23.29 -7.27 16.64
N ARG A 32 -22.30 -7.69 15.84
CA ARG A 32 -20.91 -7.80 16.28
C ARG A 32 -20.36 -6.44 16.69
N ARG A 33 -20.52 -5.41 15.83
CA ARG A 33 -20.09 -4.04 16.15
C ARG A 33 -20.76 -3.51 17.41
N LEU A 34 -22.06 -3.76 17.59
CA LEU A 34 -22.80 -3.39 18.80
C LEU A 34 -22.19 -4.04 20.05
N VAL A 35 -21.91 -5.34 20.01
CA VAL A 35 -21.30 -6.06 21.14
C VAL A 35 -19.88 -5.57 21.43
N ASP A 36 -19.07 -5.30 20.40
CA ASP A 36 -17.72 -4.74 20.56
C ASP A 36 -17.77 -3.36 21.23
N ARG A 37 -18.69 -2.50 20.78
CA ARG A 37 -18.92 -1.17 21.39
C ARG A 37 -19.47 -1.29 22.81
N PHE A 38 -20.31 -2.28 23.09
CA PHE A 38 -20.78 -2.56 24.46
C PHE A 38 -19.61 -2.95 25.38
N HIS A 39 -18.72 -3.84 24.93
CA HIS A 39 -17.52 -4.19 25.68
C HIS A 39 -16.62 -2.99 25.92
N LYS A 40 -16.42 -2.15 24.90
CA LYS A 40 -15.71 -0.88 25.05
C LYS A 40 -16.37 0.04 26.07
N GLY A 41 -17.71 0.16 26.04
CA GLY A 41 -18.46 0.93 27.04
C GLY A 41 -18.29 0.40 28.47
N LEU A 42 -18.13 -0.91 28.65
CA LEU A 42 -17.79 -1.48 29.96
C LEU A 42 -16.41 -1.03 30.45
N GLU A 43 -15.43 -0.98 29.56
CA GLU A 43 -14.07 -0.50 29.86
C GLU A 43 -14.07 1.00 30.17
N ASP A 44 -14.75 1.79 29.35
CA ASP A 44 -14.83 3.25 29.48
C ASP A 44 -15.53 3.68 30.78
N THR A 45 -16.53 2.91 31.23
CA THR A 45 -17.28 3.17 32.48
C THR A 45 -16.66 2.49 33.71
N ALA A 46 -15.59 1.68 33.56
CA ALA A 46 -15.07 0.87 34.65
C ALA A 46 -14.56 1.69 35.86
N LYS A 47 -14.10 2.91 35.63
CA LYS A 47 -13.58 3.82 36.68
C LYS A 47 -14.59 4.88 37.13
N LYS A 48 -15.80 4.87 36.58
CA LYS A 48 -16.85 5.83 36.94
C LYS A 48 -17.57 5.43 38.23
N ASN A 49 -18.39 6.35 38.73
CA ASN A 49 -19.28 6.17 39.87
C ASN A 49 -20.60 6.92 39.58
N PHE A 50 -21.52 6.93 40.55
CA PHE A 50 -22.83 7.58 40.40
C PHE A 50 -22.80 9.11 40.17
N GLY A 51 -21.63 9.75 40.12
CA GLY A 51 -21.50 11.17 39.77
C GLY A 51 -21.97 12.15 40.87
N GLY A 52 -22.35 11.64 42.05
CA GLY A 52 -22.81 12.40 43.22
C GLY A 52 -21.88 12.26 44.42
N GLY A 53 -21.83 13.31 45.27
CA GLY A 53 -21.04 13.30 46.51
C GLY A 53 -21.47 12.21 47.49
N ASN A 54 -20.50 11.69 48.25
CA ASN A 54 -20.60 10.52 49.14
C ASN A 54 -21.04 9.21 48.45
N THR A 55 -20.24 8.76 47.48
CA THR A 55 -20.32 7.44 46.82
C THR A 55 -20.45 6.27 47.80
N ALA A 56 -19.81 6.37 48.97
CA ALA A 56 -19.90 5.35 50.03
C ALA A 56 -21.28 5.26 50.71
N TRP A 57 -22.07 6.34 50.72
CA TRP A 57 -23.45 6.33 51.20
C TRP A 57 -24.39 5.78 50.12
N GLU A 58 -24.16 6.17 48.86
CA GLU A 58 -24.92 5.69 47.71
C GLU A 58 -24.76 4.18 47.52
N GLU A 59 -23.54 3.63 47.58
CA GLU A 59 -23.30 2.17 47.46
C GLU A 59 -23.82 1.34 48.65
N LYS A 60 -24.10 1.99 49.80
CA LYS A 60 -24.66 1.32 50.98
C LYS A 60 -26.19 1.28 50.94
N THR A 61 -26.79 2.15 50.14
CA THR A 61 -28.25 2.36 50.03
C THR A 61 -28.79 1.89 48.68
N LEU A 62 -27.95 1.92 47.64
CA LEU A 62 -28.17 1.44 46.28
C LEU A 62 -27.24 0.26 45.96
N SER A 63 -27.56 -0.52 44.93
CA SER A 63 -26.63 -1.50 44.34
C SER A 63 -25.35 -0.83 43.84
N LYS A 64 -24.25 -1.57 43.71
CA LYS A 64 -22.97 -1.05 43.17
C LYS A 64 -23.16 -0.42 41.78
N TYR A 65 -22.45 0.69 41.51
CA TYR A 65 -22.45 1.35 40.18
C TYR A 65 -22.14 0.34 39.06
N GLU A 66 -21.19 -0.55 39.30
CA GLU A 66 -20.74 -1.60 38.38
C GLU A 66 -21.88 -2.45 37.79
N THR A 67 -22.94 -2.69 38.57
CA THR A 67 -24.10 -3.52 38.21
C THR A 67 -25.40 -2.71 38.17
N SER A 68 -25.30 -1.38 38.21
CA SER A 68 -26.47 -0.50 38.26
C SER A 68 -27.12 -0.32 36.88
N GLU A 69 -28.36 0.12 36.89
CA GLU A 69 -29.10 0.53 35.69
C GLU A 69 -28.50 1.79 35.05
N ILE A 70 -28.04 2.74 35.88
CA ILE A 70 -27.41 3.98 35.42
C ILE A 70 -26.19 3.68 34.55
N ARG A 71 -25.33 2.74 34.98
CA ARG A 71 -24.18 2.32 34.17
C ARG A 71 -24.60 1.67 32.86
N LEU A 72 -25.69 0.90 32.86
CA LEU A 72 -26.21 0.28 31.64
C LEU A 72 -26.71 1.34 30.64
N VAL A 73 -27.48 2.32 31.10
CA VAL A 73 -27.99 3.42 30.27
C VAL A 73 -26.84 4.23 29.68
N GLU A 74 -25.83 4.60 30.49
CA GLU A 74 -24.63 5.29 29.99
C GLU A 74 -23.92 4.51 28.87
N ILE A 75 -23.90 3.18 28.95
CA ILE A 75 -23.31 2.33 27.91
C ILE A 75 -24.21 2.34 26.67
N ILE A 76 -25.51 2.11 26.83
CA ILE A 76 -26.49 2.03 25.74
C ILE A 76 -26.52 3.31 24.92
N GLU A 77 -26.51 4.48 25.56
CA GLU A 77 -26.52 5.79 24.90
C GLU A 77 -25.31 6.03 23.98
N ASN A 78 -24.18 5.35 24.25
CA ASN A 78 -22.94 5.48 23.48
C ASN A 78 -22.67 4.26 22.57
N LEU A 79 -23.63 3.33 22.42
CA LEU A 79 -23.44 2.16 21.56
C LEU A 79 -23.44 2.51 20.09
N CYS A 80 -24.32 3.41 19.64
CA CYS A 80 -24.50 3.70 18.22
C CYS A 80 -24.28 5.19 17.96
N ASP A 81 -23.64 5.50 16.84
CA ASP A 81 -23.58 6.89 16.38
C ASP A 81 -24.98 7.29 15.88
N SER A 82 -25.36 8.56 16.01
CA SER A 82 -26.69 9.04 15.58
C SER A 82 -26.96 8.86 14.09
N SER A 83 -25.92 8.67 13.28
CA SER A 83 -26.00 8.39 11.84
C SER A 83 -26.08 6.89 11.50
N ASP A 84 -25.86 5.98 12.45
CA ASP A 84 -25.88 4.53 12.22
C ASP A 84 -27.28 3.98 12.46
N PHE A 85 -28.18 4.13 11.46
CA PHE A 85 -29.59 3.77 11.59
C PHE A 85 -29.79 2.28 11.90
N GLU A 86 -29.01 1.39 11.30
CA GLU A 86 -29.10 -0.04 11.52
C GLU A 86 -28.72 -0.43 12.95
N CYS A 87 -27.66 0.18 13.50
CA CYS A 87 -27.27 -0.02 14.89
C CYS A 87 -28.34 0.49 15.84
N ASN A 88 -28.81 1.73 15.65
CA ASN A 88 -29.83 2.33 16.51
C ASN A 88 -31.12 1.50 16.50
N HIS A 89 -31.59 1.09 15.31
CA HIS A 89 -32.76 0.24 15.18
C HIS A 89 -32.59 -1.10 15.92
N MET A 90 -31.41 -1.74 15.82
CA MET A 90 -31.14 -2.99 16.53
C MET A 90 -31.12 -2.83 18.05
N VAL A 91 -30.59 -1.71 18.57
CA VAL A 91 -30.63 -1.40 20.00
C VAL A 91 -32.07 -1.20 20.46
N GLU A 92 -32.84 -0.39 19.75
CA GLU A 92 -34.24 -0.09 20.07
C GLU A 92 -35.11 -1.35 20.06
N GLU A 93 -35.01 -2.20 19.04
CA GLU A 93 -35.80 -3.44 18.96
C GLU A 93 -35.44 -4.47 20.03
N HIS A 94 -34.24 -4.37 20.62
CA HIS A 94 -33.69 -5.42 21.48
C HIS A 94 -33.21 -4.95 22.87
N GLU A 95 -33.65 -3.77 23.29
CA GLU A 95 -33.30 -3.18 24.59
C GLU A 95 -33.66 -4.11 25.76
N GLU A 96 -34.87 -4.71 25.74
CA GLU A 96 -35.32 -5.64 26.78
C GLU A 96 -34.38 -6.85 26.94
N GLN A 97 -33.85 -7.36 25.82
CA GLN A 97 -32.93 -8.49 25.80
C GLN A 97 -31.57 -8.07 26.39
N ILE A 98 -31.10 -6.87 26.09
CA ILE A 98 -29.85 -6.32 26.64
C ILE A 98 -29.97 -6.13 28.16
N GLU A 99 -31.06 -5.54 28.64
CA GLU A 99 -31.34 -5.40 30.08
C GLU A 99 -31.44 -6.75 30.78
N LYS A 100 -32.20 -7.68 30.20
CA LYS A 100 -32.34 -9.05 30.71
C LYS A 100 -30.98 -9.73 30.82
N TRP A 101 -30.09 -9.49 29.86
CA TRP A 101 -28.73 -9.99 29.95
C TRP A 101 -27.98 -9.38 31.12
N TRP A 102 -27.96 -8.05 31.20
CA TRP A 102 -27.27 -7.28 32.23
C TRP A 102 -27.66 -7.71 33.64
N PHE A 103 -28.96 -7.77 33.93
CA PHE A 103 -29.46 -8.00 35.29
C PHE A 103 -29.60 -9.48 35.67
N LYS A 104 -29.86 -10.37 34.70
CA LYS A 104 -30.27 -11.76 35.00
C LYS A 104 -29.36 -12.83 34.39
N MET A 105 -28.77 -12.59 33.22
CA MET A 105 -28.07 -13.64 32.47
C MET A 105 -26.55 -13.53 32.46
N LYS A 106 -25.97 -12.34 32.72
CA LYS A 106 -24.53 -12.06 32.65
C LYS A 106 -23.66 -13.09 33.38
N LYS A 107 -24.08 -13.55 34.57
CA LYS A 107 -23.35 -14.58 35.34
C LYS A 107 -23.38 -15.96 34.69
N LYS A 108 -24.48 -16.33 34.02
CA LYS A 108 -24.67 -17.63 33.37
C LYS A 108 -24.10 -17.65 31.95
N TYR A 109 -24.13 -16.51 31.26
CA TYR A 109 -23.68 -16.35 29.89
C TYR A 109 -22.83 -15.07 29.79
N PRO A 110 -21.54 -15.12 30.16
CA PRO A 110 -20.67 -13.94 30.18
C PRO A 110 -20.33 -13.41 28.78
N ASP A 111 -20.40 -14.27 27.76
CA ASP A 111 -20.17 -13.92 26.37
C ASP A 111 -21.46 -13.34 25.76
N LEU A 112 -21.49 -12.01 25.63
CA LEU A 112 -22.63 -11.27 25.10
C LEU A 112 -22.86 -11.61 23.62
N LEU A 113 -21.81 -11.77 22.80
CA LEU A 113 -21.94 -12.13 21.38
C LEU A 113 -22.64 -13.47 21.22
N LYS A 114 -22.21 -14.48 21.98
CA LYS A 114 -22.78 -15.82 21.95
C LYS A 114 -24.20 -15.88 22.47
N TRP A 115 -24.51 -15.12 23.52
CA TRP A 115 -25.85 -15.10 24.07
C TRP A 115 -26.80 -14.28 23.20
N PHE A 116 -26.45 -13.04 22.89
CA PHE A 116 -27.30 -12.09 22.19
C PHE A 116 -27.38 -12.40 20.69
N CYS A 117 -26.29 -12.20 19.95
CA CYS A 117 -26.28 -12.28 18.48
C CYS A 117 -26.50 -13.70 17.94
N ILE A 118 -25.94 -14.73 18.61
CA ILE A 118 -25.98 -16.11 18.11
C ILE A 118 -27.21 -16.87 18.60
N LYS A 119 -27.59 -16.73 19.88
CA LYS A 119 -28.65 -17.55 20.50
C LYS A 119 -29.99 -16.84 20.68
N THR A 120 -29.99 -15.54 20.98
CA THR A 120 -31.23 -14.80 21.29
C THR A 120 -31.87 -14.26 20.02
N ILE A 121 -31.17 -13.45 19.25
CA ILE A 121 -31.73 -12.80 18.04
C ILE A 121 -31.42 -13.56 16.76
N LEU A 122 -30.58 -14.60 16.83
CA LEU A 122 -30.28 -15.53 15.73
C LEU A 122 -29.85 -14.81 14.44
N VAL A 123 -29.00 -13.78 14.53
CA VAL A 123 -28.47 -13.08 13.34
C VAL A 123 -27.07 -13.59 12.95
N CYS A 124 -26.30 -14.09 13.92
CA CYS A 124 -24.95 -14.60 13.73
C CYS A 124 -24.85 -16.12 13.91
N CYS A 125 -23.71 -16.66 13.46
CA CYS A 125 -23.26 -18.03 13.67
C CYS A 125 -21.94 -18.05 14.47
N PRO A 126 -21.59 -19.19 15.12
CA PRO A 126 -20.26 -19.40 15.67
C PRO A 126 -19.16 -19.25 14.62
N SER A 127 -17.95 -18.88 15.05
CA SER A 127 -16.80 -18.83 14.14
C SER A 127 -16.55 -20.19 13.47
N GLY A 128 -16.20 -20.15 12.19
CA GLY A 128 -15.99 -21.32 11.34
C GLY A 128 -17.27 -22.03 10.89
N THR A 129 -18.42 -21.37 11.01
CA THR A 129 -19.70 -21.87 10.50
C THR A 129 -20.42 -20.81 9.67
N TYR A 130 -21.33 -21.21 8.77
CA TYR A 130 -21.96 -20.30 7.80
C TYR A 130 -23.40 -20.69 7.47
N GLY A 131 -24.11 -19.80 6.79
CA GLY A 131 -25.45 -20.08 6.26
C GLY A 131 -26.55 -20.13 7.33
N PRO A 132 -27.81 -20.33 6.93
CA PRO A 132 -28.97 -20.20 7.81
C PRO A 132 -28.93 -21.15 9.01
N ASP A 133 -28.34 -22.34 8.83
CA ASP A 133 -28.24 -23.40 9.84
C ASP A 133 -26.87 -23.45 10.56
N CYS A 134 -25.98 -22.50 10.27
CA CYS A 134 -24.62 -22.47 10.82
C CYS A 134 -23.85 -23.79 10.58
N LEU A 135 -23.79 -24.22 9.31
CA LEU A 135 -23.02 -25.40 8.90
C LEU A 135 -21.52 -25.12 9.02
N ALA A 136 -20.72 -26.13 9.35
CA ALA A 136 -19.28 -25.99 9.42
C ALA A 136 -18.69 -25.64 8.04
N CYS A 137 -17.75 -24.69 8.00
CA CYS A 137 -16.96 -24.39 6.83
C CYS A 137 -16.14 -25.61 6.38
N LEU A 138 -15.73 -25.63 5.11
CA LEU A 138 -14.76 -26.61 4.61
C LEU A 138 -13.48 -26.55 5.46
N GLY A 139 -12.87 -27.69 5.78
CA GLY A 139 -11.77 -27.78 6.74
C GLY A 139 -12.17 -27.73 8.23
N GLY A 140 -13.47 -27.59 8.52
CA GLY A 140 -14.03 -27.57 9.87
C GLY A 140 -14.15 -26.17 10.46
N SER A 141 -14.76 -26.09 11.65
CA SER A 141 -15.01 -24.80 12.32
C SER A 141 -13.78 -24.23 13.04
N GLU A 142 -12.82 -25.07 13.41
CA GLU A 142 -11.58 -24.61 14.07
C GLU A 142 -10.55 -24.07 13.07
N ARG A 143 -10.48 -24.68 11.88
CA ARG A 143 -9.55 -24.30 10.81
C ARG A 143 -10.27 -24.20 9.45
N PRO A 144 -11.15 -23.20 9.26
CA PRO A 144 -11.82 -22.99 7.99
C PRO A 144 -10.82 -22.92 6.84
N CYS A 145 -11.14 -23.55 5.71
CA CYS A 145 -10.30 -23.67 4.53
C CYS A 145 -8.89 -24.21 4.85
N HIS A 146 -8.82 -25.15 5.80
CA HIS A 146 -7.59 -25.76 6.32
C HIS A 146 -6.57 -24.78 6.93
N GLY A 147 -6.97 -23.52 7.15
CA GLY A 147 -6.09 -22.41 7.56
C GLY A 147 -5.37 -21.70 6.41
N ASN A 148 -5.65 -22.10 5.17
CA ASN A 148 -5.02 -21.61 3.94
C ASN A 148 -5.94 -20.68 3.13
N GLY A 149 -7.08 -20.29 3.69
CA GLY A 149 -8.03 -19.40 3.05
C GLY A 149 -9.09 -18.88 4.01
N PHE A 150 -10.06 -18.18 3.44
CA PHE A 150 -11.19 -17.58 4.13
C PHE A 150 -12.49 -18.23 3.68
N CYS A 151 -13.33 -18.61 4.64
CA CYS A 151 -14.64 -19.18 4.36
C CYS A 151 -15.67 -18.09 4.08
N ASN A 152 -16.40 -18.23 2.97
CA ASN A 152 -17.51 -17.36 2.62
C ASN A 152 -18.66 -17.53 3.63
N GLY A 153 -19.05 -16.43 4.29
CA GLY A 153 -20.08 -16.44 5.33
C GLY A 153 -19.58 -16.83 6.72
N ASN A 154 -18.27 -16.76 6.97
CA ASN A 154 -17.70 -17.13 8.27
C ASN A 154 -18.35 -16.41 9.47
N GLY A 155 -19.03 -17.19 10.30
CA GLY A 155 -19.79 -16.78 11.47
C GLY A 155 -21.02 -15.93 11.16
N THR A 156 -21.49 -15.91 9.91
CA THR A 156 -22.73 -15.24 9.51
C THR A 156 -23.79 -16.26 9.13
N ARG A 157 -25.06 -15.87 9.13
CA ARG A 157 -26.17 -16.71 8.64
C ARG A 157 -26.37 -16.64 7.12
N SER A 158 -25.38 -16.12 6.44
CA SER A 158 -25.32 -15.95 4.99
C SER A 158 -24.08 -16.64 4.44
N GLY A 159 -23.87 -16.57 3.13
CA GLY A 159 -22.74 -17.21 2.45
C GLY A 159 -22.98 -18.67 2.09
N ASP A 160 -22.09 -19.19 1.25
CA ASP A 160 -22.16 -20.54 0.67
C ASP A 160 -21.09 -21.50 1.22
N GLY A 161 -20.19 -21.00 2.07
CA GLY A 161 -19.11 -21.79 2.68
C GLY A 161 -17.94 -22.10 1.75
N SER A 162 -17.93 -21.51 0.54
CA SER A 162 -16.81 -21.62 -0.38
C SER A 162 -15.54 -21.00 0.20
N CYS A 163 -14.39 -21.52 -0.22
CA CYS A 163 -13.09 -21.04 0.25
C CYS A 163 -12.46 -20.06 -0.73
N HIS A 164 -12.07 -18.91 -0.21
CA HIS A 164 -11.22 -17.94 -0.89
C HIS A 164 -9.78 -18.14 -0.39
N CYS A 165 -8.95 -18.79 -1.20
CA CYS A 165 -7.59 -19.16 -0.79
C CYS A 165 -6.65 -17.96 -0.70
N LYS A 166 -5.63 -18.08 0.16
CA LYS A 166 -4.47 -17.20 0.14
C LYS A 166 -3.71 -17.38 -1.20
N ALA A 167 -2.90 -16.40 -1.58
CA ALA A 167 -2.29 -16.33 -2.90
C ALA A 167 -1.43 -17.57 -3.27
N GLU A 168 -0.85 -18.24 -2.27
CA GLU A 168 0.01 -19.40 -2.46
C GLU A 168 -0.78 -20.71 -2.67
N TYR A 169 -2.10 -20.68 -2.43
CA TYR A 169 -2.96 -21.85 -2.39
C TYR A 169 -4.09 -21.76 -3.41
N ALA A 170 -4.52 -22.92 -3.89
CA ALA A 170 -5.55 -23.08 -4.88
C ALA A 170 -6.45 -24.27 -4.56
N GLY A 171 -7.47 -24.43 -5.40
CA GLY A 171 -8.47 -25.49 -5.30
C GLY A 171 -9.55 -25.21 -4.24
N PRO A 172 -10.61 -26.04 -4.21
CA PRO A 172 -11.78 -25.81 -3.36
C PRO A 172 -11.48 -25.93 -1.85
N PHE A 173 -10.39 -26.63 -1.49
CA PHE A 173 -9.96 -26.83 -0.09
C PHE A 173 -8.77 -25.95 0.31
N CYS A 174 -8.20 -25.15 -0.60
CA CYS A 174 -6.94 -24.41 -0.37
C CYS A 174 -5.78 -25.30 0.08
N LEU A 175 -5.73 -26.54 -0.43
CA LEU A 175 -4.65 -27.49 -0.16
C LEU A 175 -3.69 -27.63 -1.35
N GLU A 176 -4.14 -27.27 -2.55
CA GLU A 176 -3.27 -27.24 -3.73
C GLU A 176 -2.42 -25.97 -3.72
N CYS A 177 -1.25 -26.03 -4.32
CA CYS A 177 -0.42 -24.83 -4.49
C CYS A 177 -0.84 -24.11 -5.76
N ALA A 178 -0.95 -22.79 -5.69
CA ALA A 178 -1.22 -21.96 -6.85
C ALA A 178 -0.03 -21.99 -7.83
N ASP A 179 -0.27 -21.53 -9.06
CA ASP A 179 0.80 -21.36 -10.05
C ASP A 179 1.91 -20.45 -9.50
N GLY A 180 3.16 -20.82 -9.77
CA GLY A 180 4.33 -20.18 -9.15
C GLY A 180 4.68 -20.69 -7.75
N TYR A 181 3.94 -21.67 -7.21
CA TYR A 181 4.27 -22.35 -5.94
C TYR A 181 4.32 -23.87 -6.12
N TYR A 182 5.17 -24.54 -5.35
CA TYR A 182 5.21 -25.99 -5.25
C TYR A 182 4.94 -26.46 -3.82
N SER A 183 4.50 -27.71 -3.70
CA SER A 183 4.24 -28.32 -2.40
C SER A 183 5.54 -28.86 -1.82
N PHE A 184 5.97 -28.30 -0.69
CA PHE A 184 7.10 -28.81 0.08
C PHE A 184 6.66 -29.98 0.96
N GLU A 185 5.52 -29.82 1.64
CA GLU A 185 4.88 -30.85 2.46
C GLU A 185 3.37 -30.87 2.19
N ARG A 186 2.80 -32.07 2.08
CA ARG A 186 1.35 -32.24 1.92
C ARG A 186 0.82 -33.49 2.61
N SER A 187 -0.33 -33.31 3.23
CA SER A 187 -1.25 -34.35 3.72
C SER A 187 -2.68 -34.00 3.31
N ASP A 188 -3.64 -34.84 3.70
CA ASP A 188 -5.06 -34.60 3.42
C ASP A 188 -5.65 -33.38 4.14
N THR A 189 -4.95 -32.83 5.15
CA THR A 189 -5.45 -31.72 5.97
C THR A 189 -4.50 -30.54 6.08
N HIS A 190 -3.29 -30.67 5.54
CA HIS A 190 -2.24 -29.66 5.64
C HIS A 190 -1.40 -29.65 4.36
N SER A 191 -1.11 -28.45 3.88
CA SER A 191 -0.22 -28.22 2.73
C SER A 191 0.65 -27.02 3.04
N VAL A 192 1.94 -27.13 2.69
CA VAL A 192 2.93 -26.05 2.76
C VAL A 192 3.38 -25.74 1.35
N CYS A 193 2.94 -24.59 0.83
CA CYS A 193 3.28 -24.11 -0.50
C CYS A 193 4.44 -23.12 -0.44
N THR A 194 5.48 -23.36 -1.23
CA THR A 194 6.69 -22.55 -1.31
C THR A 194 6.85 -22.01 -2.71
N ALA A 195 7.31 -20.76 -2.85
CA ALA A 195 7.51 -20.14 -4.15
C ALA A 195 8.51 -20.93 -5.01
N CYS A 196 8.19 -21.04 -6.29
CA CYS A 196 9.10 -21.54 -7.32
C CYS A 196 10.28 -20.59 -7.53
N HIS A 197 11.32 -21.08 -8.21
CA HIS A 197 12.34 -20.21 -8.78
C HIS A 197 11.71 -19.14 -9.68
N LEU A 198 12.31 -17.94 -9.74
CA LEU A 198 11.77 -16.80 -10.49
C LEU A 198 11.58 -17.10 -11.99
N ALA A 199 12.38 -18.02 -12.54
CA ALA A 199 12.33 -18.49 -13.92
C ALA A 199 11.17 -19.47 -14.22
N CYS A 200 10.56 -20.09 -13.19
CA CYS A 200 9.53 -21.11 -13.39
C CYS A 200 8.14 -20.49 -13.38
N LYS A 201 7.31 -20.82 -14.38
CA LYS A 201 5.87 -20.57 -14.33
C LYS A 201 5.18 -21.56 -13.41
N THR A 202 5.55 -22.84 -13.53
CA THR A 202 5.16 -23.91 -12.59
C THR A 202 6.38 -24.78 -12.26
N CYS A 203 6.44 -25.36 -11.06
CA CYS A 203 7.60 -26.14 -10.62
C CYS A 203 7.22 -27.31 -9.69
N ASN A 204 8.22 -28.15 -9.42
CA ASN A 204 8.16 -29.22 -8.40
C ASN A 204 9.16 -29.02 -7.25
N GLY A 205 9.91 -27.92 -7.28
CA GLY A 205 11.02 -27.68 -6.38
C GLY A 205 11.54 -26.24 -6.49
N PRO A 206 12.54 -25.89 -5.68
CA PRO A 206 12.97 -24.51 -5.52
C PRO A 206 13.94 -24.02 -6.62
N SER A 207 14.55 -24.90 -7.40
CA SER A 207 15.59 -24.53 -8.37
C SER A 207 15.02 -24.21 -9.76
N ASN A 208 15.83 -23.57 -10.61
CA ASN A 208 15.50 -23.37 -12.02
C ASN A 208 15.52 -24.68 -12.85
N GLU A 209 15.99 -25.79 -12.28
CA GLU A 209 15.94 -27.13 -12.88
C GLU A 209 14.59 -27.81 -12.59
N ASP A 210 13.92 -27.41 -11.51
CA ASP A 210 12.65 -27.98 -11.07
C ASP A 210 11.44 -27.38 -11.81
N CYS A 211 11.68 -26.52 -12.80
CA CYS A 211 10.65 -25.91 -13.60
C CYS A 211 9.98 -26.93 -14.54
N LYS A 212 8.67 -27.09 -14.39
CA LYS A 212 7.84 -27.79 -15.37
C LYS A 212 7.72 -26.97 -16.65
N GLU A 213 7.44 -25.69 -16.49
CA GLU A 213 7.30 -24.70 -17.56
C GLU A 213 8.10 -23.45 -17.18
N CYS A 214 8.89 -22.92 -18.11
CA CYS A 214 9.61 -21.66 -17.93
C CYS A 214 8.64 -20.48 -18.11
N LYS A 215 8.92 -19.35 -17.44
CA LYS A 215 8.23 -18.10 -17.71
C LYS A 215 8.63 -17.53 -19.07
N ASP A 216 7.84 -16.59 -19.58
CA ASP A 216 8.24 -15.77 -20.73
C ASP A 216 9.56 -15.03 -20.44
N GLY A 217 10.42 -14.88 -21.44
CA GLY A 217 11.80 -14.40 -21.27
C GLY A 217 12.80 -15.49 -20.85
N TRP A 218 12.35 -16.72 -20.59
CA TRP A 218 13.22 -17.84 -20.22
C TRP A 218 13.07 -19.00 -21.21
N VAL A 219 14.18 -19.67 -21.51
CA VAL A 219 14.24 -20.84 -22.39
C VAL A 219 14.71 -22.06 -21.62
N LYS A 220 14.18 -23.23 -21.97
CA LYS A 220 14.58 -24.50 -21.35
C LYS A 220 15.83 -25.05 -22.05
N GLU A 221 16.97 -24.97 -21.38
CA GLU A 221 18.26 -25.49 -21.84
C GLU A 221 18.80 -26.52 -20.84
N ASP A 222 19.13 -27.72 -21.32
CA ASP A 222 19.61 -28.84 -20.49
C ASP A 222 18.74 -29.14 -19.25
N GLY A 223 17.42 -28.95 -19.39
CA GLY A 223 16.46 -29.18 -18.32
C GLY A 223 16.29 -28.01 -17.34
N LYS A 224 17.07 -26.93 -17.49
CA LYS A 224 17.01 -25.73 -16.65
C LYS A 224 16.35 -24.58 -17.41
N CYS A 225 15.62 -23.73 -16.72
CA CYS A 225 15.19 -22.46 -17.30
C CYS A 225 16.34 -21.45 -17.18
N VAL A 226 16.84 -21.02 -18.33
CA VAL A 226 17.92 -20.04 -18.48
C VAL A 226 17.33 -18.79 -19.10
N ASP A 227 17.82 -17.64 -18.63
CA ASP A 227 17.40 -16.33 -19.08
C ASP A 227 17.72 -16.16 -20.58
N THR A 228 16.78 -15.58 -21.32
CA THR A 228 16.98 -15.32 -22.74
C THR A 228 17.60 -13.96 -22.90
N ASP A 229 18.85 -13.89 -23.35
CA ASP A 229 19.44 -12.60 -23.70
C ASP A 229 18.80 -12.04 -24.98
N GLU A 230 17.81 -11.16 -24.81
CA GLU A 230 17.14 -10.54 -25.94
C GLU A 230 18.05 -9.54 -26.66
N CYS A 231 19.03 -8.94 -25.97
CA CYS A 231 19.94 -7.95 -26.54
C CYS A 231 20.90 -8.54 -27.58
N ILE A 232 21.13 -9.86 -27.56
CA ILE A 232 21.94 -10.56 -28.58
C ILE A 232 21.11 -10.91 -29.83
N LYS A 233 19.79 -10.99 -29.72
CA LYS A 233 18.90 -11.28 -30.86
C LYS A 233 18.76 -10.01 -31.68
N GLY A 234 19.40 -9.98 -32.85
CA GLY A 234 19.60 -8.81 -33.73
C GLY A 234 18.35 -8.16 -34.36
N GLU A 235 17.25 -8.06 -33.62
CA GLU A 235 16.10 -7.22 -33.95
C GLU A 235 16.22 -5.90 -33.19
N SER A 236 15.76 -4.78 -33.78
CA SER A 236 15.78 -3.48 -33.09
C SER A 236 14.74 -3.45 -31.97
N LEU A 237 15.13 -3.90 -30.77
CA LEU A 237 14.26 -3.96 -29.59
C LEU A 237 14.10 -2.59 -28.91
N CYS A 238 15.15 -1.77 -28.97
CA CYS A 238 15.20 -0.42 -28.40
C CYS A 238 15.16 0.66 -29.48
N LYS A 239 14.86 1.91 -29.08
CA LYS A 239 14.90 3.07 -29.98
C LYS A 239 16.33 3.38 -30.42
N ALA A 240 16.50 4.12 -31.51
CA ALA A 240 17.81 4.43 -32.08
C ALA A 240 18.78 5.16 -31.13
N SER A 241 18.28 5.94 -30.16
CA SER A 241 19.08 6.64 -29.14
C SER A 241 19.12 5.90 -27.80
N GLN A 242 18.92 4.59 -27.82
CA GLN A 242 18.96 3.71 -26.66
C GLN A 242 19.77 2.46 -26.96
N TYR A 243 20.42 1.92 -25.93
CA TYR A 243 21.05 0.61 -25.97
C TYR A 243 20.27 -0.38 -25.09
N CYS A 244 20.41 -1.66 -25.41
CA CYS A 244 19.74 -2.75 -24.71
C CYS A 244 20.61 -3.26 -23.56
N LEU A 245 20.01 -3.51 -22.41
CA LEU A 245 20.61 -4.19 -21.27
C LEU A 245 19.76 -5.41 -20.90
N ASN A 246 20.37 -6.59 -20.93
CA ASN A 246 19.69 -7.82 -20.55
C ASN A 246 19.44 -7.87 -19.04
N THR A 247 18.27 -8.32 -18.63
CA THR A 247 17.86 -8.46 -17.23
C THR A 247 17.17 -9.80 -17.02
N GLU A 248 17.14 -10.33 -15.80
CA GLU A 248 16.50 -11.64 -15.60
C GLU A 248 15.01 -11.62 -15.97
N GLY A 249 14.66 -12.36 -17.02
CA GLY A 249 13.33 -12.52 -17.60
C GLY A 249 12.90 -11.43 -18.58
N SER A 250 13.76 -10.45 -18.90
CA SER A 250 13.43 -9.37 -19.83
C SER A 250 14.67 -8.53 -20.21
N PHE A 251 14.46 -7.38 -20.82
CA PHE A 251 15.52 -6.41 -21.05
C PHE A 251 15.01 -5.00 -20.73
N ILE A 252 15.95 -4.09 -20.48
CA ILE A 252 15.67 -2.67 -20.35
C ILE A 252 16.40 -1.89 -21.44
N CYS A 253 15.76 -0.82 -21.93
CA CYS A 253 16.38 0.11 -22.86
C CYS A 253 16.88 1.34 -22.11
N SER A 254 18.19 1.53 -22.11
CA SER A 254 18.85 2.66 -21.46
C SER A 254 19.23 3.73 -22.49
N ALA A 255 19.13 5.00 -22.13
CA ALA A 255 19.49 6.09 -23.02
C ALA A 255 21.00 6.10 -23.28
N CYS A 256 21.39 6.42 -24.51
CA CYS A 256 22.79 6.69 -24.83
C CYS A 256 23.34 7.89 -24.05
N ASP A 257 24.66 7.95 -23.92
CA ASP A 257 25.32 9.17 -23.46
C ASP A 257 24.97 10.35 -24.39
N ILE A 258 24.89 11.57 -23.83
CA ILE A 258 24.51 12.78 -24.56
C ILE A 258 25.45 13.09 -25.74
N SER A 259 26.70 12.62 -25.66
CA SER A 259 27.69 12.77 -26.72
C SER A 259 27.47 11.82 -27.91
N CYS A 260 26.60 10.82 -27.80
CA CYS A 260 26.42 9.78 -28.82
C CYS A 260 25.24 10.05 -29.78
N ASP A 261 25.47 9.95 -31.08
CA ASP A 261 24.43 9.69 -32.09
C ASP A 261 24.30 8.17 -32.31
N GLY A 262 23.60 7.52 -31.38
CA GLY A 262 23.48 6.07 -31.28
C GLY A 262 24.63 5.41 -30.49
N CYS A 263 24.34 4.32 -29.77
CA CYS A 263 25.30 3.65 -28.89
C CYS A 263 25.01 2.15 -28.76
N THR A 264 26.00 1.38 -28.29
CA THR A 264 25.89 -0.06 -28.01
C THR A 264 26.01 -0.41 -26.52
N GLY A 265 26.26 0.57 -25.66
CA GLY A 265 26.54 0.38 -24.24
C GLY A 265 26.49 1.69 -23.45
N GLU A 266 26.84 1.61 -22.17
CA GLU A 266 26.83 2.73 -21.24
C GLU A 266 28.07 3.60 -21.39
N GLY A 267 27.88 4.90 -21.64
CA GLY A 267 28.98 5.88 -21.66
C GLY A 267 29.45 6.31 -23.06
N PRO A 268 30.32 7.32 -23.12
CA PRO A 268 30.79 7.93 -24.37
C PRO A 268 31.74 7.05 -25.20
N GLU A 269 32.27 5.97 -24.62
CA GLU A 269 33.14 5.00 -25.30
C GLU A 269 32.37 3.97 -26.16
N TYR A 270 31.07 3.83 -25.93
CA TYR A 270 30.21 2.92 -26.70
C TYR A 270 29.36 3.66 -27.74
N CYS A 271 29.70 4.90 -28.07
CA CYS A 271 29.04 5.62 -29.14
C CYS A 271 29.32 4.96 -30.50
N VAL A 272 28.27 4.80 -31.31
CA VAL A 272 28.42 4.40 -32.72
C VAL A 272 28.95 5.58 -33.54
N ASN A 273 28.40 6.77 -33.30
CA ASN A 273 28.88 8.05 -33.82
C ASN A 273 28.81 9.11 -32.73
N CYS A 274 29.63 10.16 -32.84
CA CYS A 274 29.50 11.33 -31.98
C CYS A 274 28.42 12.27 -32.53
N THR A 275 27.60 12.82 -31.63
CA THR A 275 26.66 13.89 -31.96
C THR A 275 27.43 15.17 -32.31
N THR A 276 26.82 16.06 -33.09
CA THR A 276 27.37 17.40 -33.39
C THR A 276 27.80 18.13 -32.11
N GLY A 277 28.98 18.75 -32.14
CA GLY A 277 29.61 19.37 -30.96
C GLY A 277 30.52 18.42 -30.18
N TYR A 278 30.59 17.14 -30.56
CA TYR A 278 31.52 16.15 -30.00
C TYR A 278 32.40 15.56 -31.08
N VAL A 279 33.60 15.13 -30.71
CA VAL A 279 34.60 14.49 -31.59
C VAL A 279 35.10 13.19 -30.98
N LEU A 280 35.40 12.20 -31.80
CA LEU A 280 35.98 10.95 -31.34
C LEU A 280 37.45 11.17 -30.98
N GLN A 281 37.77 11.10 -29.69
CA GLN A 281 39.12 11.22 -29.16
C GLN A 281 39.36 10.13 -28.12
N ASP A 282 40.47 9.39 -28.25
CA ASP A 282 40.81 8.27 -27.36
C ASP A 282 39.67 7.23 -27.21
N GLU A 283 39.06 6.84 -28.34
CA GLU A 283 37.97 5.86 -28.43
C GLU A 283 36.67 6.26 -27.71
N LYS A 284 36.49 7.53 -27.35
CA LYS A 284 35.26 8.07 -26.77
C LYS A 284 34.87 9.39 -27.41
N CYS A 285 33.59 9.71 -27.38
CA CYS A 285 33.13 11.03 -27.81
C CYS A 285 33.44 12.07 -26.74
N THR A 286 34.28 13.05 -27.08
CA THR A 286 34.64 14.16 -26.21
C THR A 286 34.10 15.46 -26.77
N ASP A 287 33.66 16.31 -25.86
CA ASP A 287 33.18 17.65 -26.18
C ASP A 287 34.24 18.46 -26.94
N VAL A 288 33.84 19.08 -28.03
CA VAL A 288 34.70 20.01 -28.78
C VAL A 288 34.70 21.33 -28.02
N ASN A 289 35.87 21.83 -27.64
CA ASN A 289 35.95 23.12 -26.98
C ASN A 289 36.14 24.23 -28.01
N GLU A 290 35.04 24.79 -28.50
CA GLU A 290 35.10 25.81 -29.55
C GLU A 290 35.73 27.13 -29.08
N CYS A 291 35.86 27.36 -27.77
CA CYS A 291 36.48 28.55 -27.21
C CYS A 291 38.01 28.57 -27.33
N VAL A 292 38.64 27.41 -27.56
CA VAL A 292 40.11 27.30 -27.75
C VAL A 292 40.51 27.00 -29.20
N GLU A 293 39.53 26.91 -30.10
CA GLU A 293 39.75 26.75 -31.53
C GLU A 293 40.38 28.01 -32.16
N SER A 294 41.05 27.83 -33.30
CA SER A 294 41.83 28.90 -33.93
C SER A 294 40.99 30.08 -34.46
N GLU A 295 39.70 29.85 -34.71
CA GLU A 295 38.77 30.89 -35.17
C GLU A 295 37.92 31.40 -34.00
N LYS A 296 37.83 32.72 -33.82
CA LYS A 296 36.97 33.32 -32.79
C LYS A 296 35.50 33.02 -33.07
N VAL A 297 34.88 32.21 -32.22
CA VAL A 297 33.45 31.89 -32.30
C VAL A 297 32.54 33.01 -31.77
N CYS A 298 32.98 33.74 -30.75
CA CYS A 298 32.28 34.95 -30.27
C CYS A 298 32.77 36.18 -31.04
N LEU A 299 31.88 36.78 -31.82
CA LEU A 299 32.22 37.84 -32.78
C LEU A 299 32.02 39.26 -32.22
N ARG A 300 31.23 39.45 -31.15
CA ARG A 300 30.94 40.77 -30.60
C ARG A 300 32.09 41.25 -29.71
N GLU A 301 32.22 42.57 -29.60
CA GLU A 301 33.21 43.18 -28.70
C GLU A 301 32.78 42.99 -27.24
N ASN A 302 33.76 42.83 -26.36
CA ASN A 302 33.57 42.64 -24.91
C ASN A 302 32.76 41.38 -24.53
N GLU A 303 32.83 40.32 -25.35
CA GLU A 303 32.34 38.98 -25.00
C GLU A 303 33.49 38.04 -24.62
N HIS A 304 33.20 37.09 -23.74
CA HIS A 304 33.99 35.90 -23.51
C HIS A 304 33.21 34.64 -23.89
N CYS A 305 33.94 33.63 -24.32
CA CYS A 305 33.40 32.32 -24.69
C CYS A 305 33.43 31.39 -23.48
N LEU A 306 32.32 30.67 -23.26
CA LEU A 306 32.15 29.63 -22.27
C LEU A 306 31.84 28.31 -22.98
N ASN A 307 32.70 27.31 -22.81
CA ASN A 307 32.49 26.00 -23.40
C ASN A 307 31.37 25.25 -22.64
N THR A 308 30.47 24.58 -23.35
CA THR A 308 29.35 23.81 -22.77
C THR A 308 29.22 22.45 -23.45
N PRO A 309 28.69 21.40 -22.80
CA PRO A 309 28.58 20.09 -23.47
C PRO A 309 27.78 20.15 -24.78
N GLY A 310 28.46 19.88 -25.90
CA GLY A 310 27.97 19.89 -27.27
C GLY A 310 27.85 21.28 -27.92
N SER A 311 28.31 22.34 -27.26
CA SER A 311 28.20 23.72 -27.79
C SER A 311 29.04 24.75 -27.01
N TYR A 312 28.83 26.03 -27.27
CA TYR A 312 29.42 27.12 -26.50
C TYR A 312 28.40 28.24 -26.26
N GLN A 313 28.67 29.05 -25.25
CA GLN A 313 27.90 30.25 -24.94
C GLN A 313 28.82 31.47 -24.95
N CYS A 314 28.43 32.52 -25.66
CA CYS A 314 29.06 33.83 -25.57
C CYS A 314 28.36 34.66 -24.50
N SER A 315 29.11 35.30 -23.62
CA SER A 315 28.56 36.20 -22.60
C SER A 315 29.46 37.41 -22.38
N CYS A 316 28.88 38.52 -21.93
CA CYS A 316 29.66 39.75 -21.71
C CYS A 316 30.75 39.54 -20.65
N VAL A 317 31.91 40.14 -20.88
CA VAL A 317 33.01 40.14 -19.90
C VAL A 317 32.59 40.87 -18.62
N GLU A 318 33.26 40.57 -17.51
CA GLU A 318 32.96 41.22 -16.23
C GLU A 318 33.01 42.76 -16.34
N GLY A 319 31.99 43.42 -15.80
CA GLY A 319 31.80 44.87 -15.94
C GLY A 319 30.99 45.30 -17.17
N PHE A 320 30.47 44.38 -17.97
CA PHE A 320 29.60 44.66 -19.12
C PHE A 320 28.27 43.90 -19.02
N GLU A 321 27.18 44.50 -19.50
CA GLU A 321 25.84 43.89 -19.58
C GLU A 321 25.35 43.85 -21.03
N ASP A 322 24.61 42.79 -21.40
CA ASP A 322 23.94 42.71 -22.70
C ASP A 322 22.78 43.72 -22.74
N LYS A 323 22.91 44.73 -23.61
CA LYS A 323 21.82 45.63 -24.00
C LYS A 323 21.62 45.57 -25.51
N ASP A 324 20.45 45.09 -25.91
CA ASP A 324 20.05 44.95 -27.31
C ASP A 324 21.05 44.14 -28.17
N GLY A 325 21.66 43.11 -27.59
CA GLY A 325 22.64 42.25 -28.27
C GLY A 325 24.04 42.87 -28.37
N ASN A 326 24.36 43.86 -27.53
CA ASN A 326 25.70 44.44 -27.40
C ASN A 326 26.14 44.47 -25.94
N CYS A 327 27.39 44.14 -25.67
CA CYS A 327 27.97 44.25 -24.34
C CYS A 327 28.38 45.70 -24.06
N VAL A 328 27.66 46.36 -23.14
CA VAL A 328 27.93 47.75 -22.74
C VAL A 328 28.45 47.81 -21.32
N GLU A 329 29.42 48.69 -21.07
CA GLU A 329 30.06 48.84 -19.77
C GLU A 329 29.02 49.28 -18.70
N VAL A 330 29.03 48.58 -17.58
CA VAL A 330 28.25 48.92 -16.39
C VAL A 330 29.01 50.02 -15.66
N ILE A 331 28.55 51.25 -15.80
CA ILE A 331 29.09 52.38 -15.04
C ILE A 331 28.76 52.15 -13.56
N GLN A 332 29.73 51.67 -12.79
CA GLN A 332 29.65 51.65 -11.32
C GLN A 332 29.65 53.10 -10.84
N THR A 333 28.48 53.63 -10.49
CA THR A 333 28.37 54.91 -9.79
C THR A 333 28.77 54.69 -8.33
N ASP A 334 30.07 54.63 -8.07
CA ASP A 334 30.62 54.74 -6.73
C ASP A 334 30.79 56.23 -6.36
N GLU A 335 29.74 56.81 -5.76
CA GLU A 335 29.88 57.98 -4.87
C GLU A 335 29.28 57.66 -3.49
N VAL A 336 30.14 57.09 -2.64
CA VAL A 336 30.56 57.57 -1.30
C VAL A 336 29.56 58.43 -0.49
N THR A 337 29.01 57.78 0.55
CA THR A 337 28.82 58.20 1.97
C THR A 337 28.11 59.51 2.36
N GLY A 338 27.13 59.35 3.27
CA GLY A 338 26.73 60.29 4.34
C GLY A 338 25.78 61.40 3.90
N GLU A 339 24.59 61.61 4.48
CA GLU A 339 24.33 61.81 5.90
C GLU A 339 22.82 61.57 6.22
N GLU A 340 22.54 61.23 7.48
CA GLU A 340 21.29 60.70 8.05
C GLU A 340 20.10 61.70 8.08
N ILE A 341 18.85 61.18 8.18
CA ILE A 341 17.91 61.39 9.33
C ILE A 341 16.45 60.95 8.99
N GLU A 342 15.99 59.94 9.76
CA GLU A 342 14.67 59.64 10.39
C GLU A 342 13.33 59.35 9.63
N ILE A 343 12.96 58.05 9.69
CA ILE A 343 11.68 57.29 10.00
C ILE A 343 10.46 58.12 10.52
N PRO A 344 9.13 57.74 10.39
CA PRO A 344 8.46 56.42 10.29
C PRO A 344 7.29 56.33 9.23
N GLU A 345 6.51 55.28 9.00
CA GLU A 345 5.94 54.20 9.82
C GLU A 345 5.21 53.14 8.95
N SER A 346 5.16 51.88 9.43
CA SER A 346 4.11 50.85 9.22
C SER A 346 3.96 50.26 7.80
N THR A 347 3.66 48.99 7.51
CA THR A 347 3.22 47.73 8.16
C THR A 347 3.47 46.65 7.06
N SER A 348 3.66 45.35 7.23
CA SER A 348 3.29 44.34 8.23
C SER A 348 3.93 43.00 7.81
N LYS A 349 4.31 42.18 8.82
CA LYS A 349 4.15 40.69 8.92
C LYS A 349 4.57 39.81 7.72
N GLU A 350 5.27 38.69 7.85
CA GLU A 350 5.49 37.76 8.96
C GLU A 350 6.63 36.80 8.53
N THR A 351 7.56 36.52 9.45
CA THR A 351 8.44 35.32 9.49
C THR A 351 7.65 34.22 10.27
N PRO A 352 8.06 32.93 10.42
CA PRO A 352 9.45 32.47 10.45
C PRO A 352 9.78 31.01 10.01
N ALA A 353 11.10 30.76 9.94
CA ALA A 353 11.85 29.58 10.40
C ALA A 353 11.50 28.18 9.83
N SER A 354 12.44 27.26 9.64
CA SER A 354 13.50 26.89 10.56
C SER A 354 14.57 26.06 9.87
N MET A 355 15.83 26.50 10.00
CA MET A 355 16.98 25.60 10.02
C MET A 355 17.19 25.16 11.46
N THR A 356 17.24 23.85 11.69
CA THR A 356 17.71 23.27 12.96
C THR A 356 19.07 22.61 12.73
N LYS A 357 20.03 23.02 13.57
CA LYS A 357 21.39 22.50 13.65
C LYS A 357 21.44 21.11 14.34
N THR A 358 22.59 20.48 14.10
CA THR A 358 23.41 19.63 15.01
C THR A 358 23.00 18.18 15.25
N SER A 359 23.87 17.26 14.84
CA SER A 359 24.87 16.70 15.78
C SER A 359 25.93 15.87 15.02
N ALA A 360 27.19 16.25 15.23
CA ALA A 360 28.34 15.40 14.95
C ALA A 360 28.56 14.50 16.17
N SER A 361 28.71 13.20 15.97
CA SER A 361 29.27 12.29 16.97
C SER A 361 30.47 11.57 16.36
N THR A 362 31.58 11.70 17.07
CA THR A 362 32.90 11.12 16.84
C THR A 362 32.90 9.68 17.33
N SER A 363 33.19 8.71 16.48
CA SER A 363 33.55 7.35 16.88
C SER A 363 35.07 7.17 16.79
N LYS A 364 35.66 6.91 17.97
CA LYS A 364 37.08 6.71 18.22
C LYS A 364 37.37 5.21 18.18
N ALA A 365 38.43 4.83 17.48
CA ALA A 365 38.99 3.47 17.49
C ALA A 365 39.98 3.28 18.66
N ALA A 366 39.95 2.09 19.27
CA ALA A 366 41.00 1.39 20.04
C ALA A 366 40.42 -0.03 20.31
N HIS A 367 40.91 -1.15 19.77
CA HIS A 367 42.20 -1.83 19.96
C HIS A 367 42.52 -2.14 21.44
N GLU A 368 42.35 -3.42 21.84
CA GLU A 368 43.31 -4.26 22.59
C GLU A 368 42.71 -5.62 23.00
N ASP A 369 43.43 -6.68 22.59
CA ASP A 369 43.82 -7.92 23.29
C ASP A 369 42.80 -8.74 24.12
N LEU A 370 42.46 -9.95 23.62
CA LEU A 370 42.94 -11.25 24.16
C LEU A 370 42.63 -12.42 23.22
#